data_AF-A0A2G6FWP3-F1
#
_entry.id   AF-A0A2G6FWP3-F1
#
_cell.length_a   1.000
_cell.length_b   1.000
_cell.length_c   1.000
_cell.angle_alpha   90.00
_cell.angle_beta   90.00
_cell.angle_gamma   90.00
#
_symmetry.space_group_name_H-M   'P 1'
#
loop_
_entity.id
_entity.type
_entity.pdbx_description
1 polymer ?
#
loop_
_entity_poly.entity_id
_entity_poly.type
_entity_poly.pdbx_seq_one_letter_code
_entity_poly.pdbx_strand_id
1 'polypeptide(L)'
;MPIFEFVLYDLNNWSDEEVKGSVMTRAVVLLFKYILEPELRKKLPDIFSLFKDLEESKTGLQYFESLIRYLLSNTEFELNDLKAMAVKAIDEKKGDLIMSVAERLVQQGIEQGMIQGIDLGRKEGKQEGRQEAMQQGISLVLDIFDKFGQNNKAKIIVSMIKNIYDSDTLNQIEKKLEKTDSVEEFEKIVFKLSK
;
A
#
# COMPACT_ATOMS: atom_id res chain seq x y z
N MET A 1 -23.64 -25.79 -24.07
CA MET A 1 -23.27 -24.96 -22.90
C MET A 1 -24.48 -24.87 -21.99
N PRO A 2 -24.34 -25.01 -20.66
CA PRO A 2 -25.44 -24.73 -19.76
C PRO A 2 -25.77 -23.23 -19.80
N ILE A 3 -27.06 -22.91 -19.86
CA ILE A 3 -27.58 -21.55 -19.76
C ILE A 3 -27.88 -21.34 -18.29
N PHE A 4 -27.16 -20.42 -17.64
CA PHE A 4 -27.47 -19.99 -16.28
C PHE A 4 -28.38 -18.77 -16.36
N GLU A 5 -29.54 -18.86 -15.71
CA GLU A 5 -30.47 -17.75 -15.56
C GLU A 5 -30.20 -17.08 -14.21
N PHE A 6 -29.88 -15.79 -14.23
CA PHE A 6 -29.67 -15.02 -13.01
C PHE A 6 -31.02 -14.52 -12.51
N VAL A 7 -31.44 -14.99 -11.33
CA VAL A 7 -32.61 -14.45 -10.66
C VAL A 7 -32.16 -13.35 -9.71
N LEU A 8 -32.51 -12.10 -10.05
CA LEU A 8 -32.31 -10.95 -9.17
C LEU A 8 -33.54 -10.80 -8.28
N TYR A 9 -33.31 -10.70 -6.97
CA TYR A 9 -34.36 -10.47 -5.98
C TYR A 9 -34.21 -9.08 -5.37
N ASP A 10 -35.30 -8.31 -5.37
CA ASP A 10 -35.40 -7.07 -4.62
C ASP A 10 -35.80 -7.38 -3.17
N LEU A 11 -34.84 -7.20 -2.26
CA LEU A 11 -35.00 -7.50 -0.83
C LEU A 11 -35.95 -6.53 -0.11
N ASN A 12 -36.23 -5.37 -0.70
CA ASN A 12 -37.10 -4.37 -0.07
C ASN A 12 -38.56 -4.81 -0.02
N ASN A 13 -38.97 -5.74 -0.89
CA ASN A 13 -40.33 -6.29 -0.91
C ASN A 13 -40.57 -7.37 0.14
N TRP A 14 -39.54 -7.82 0.85
CA TRP A 14 -39.65 -8.86 1.86
C TRP A 14 -39.72 -8.25 3.26
N SER A 15 -40.60 -8.77 4.11
CA SER A 15 -40.54 -8.49 5.54
C SER A 15 -39.29 -9.12 6.16
N ASP A 16 -38.82 -8.59 7.30
CA ASP A 16 -37.64 -9.15 7.96
C ASP A 16 -37.88 -10.59 8.43
N GLU A 17 -39.13 -10.93 8.74
CA GLU A 17 -39.58 -12.27 9.13
C GLU A 17 -39.58 -13.25 7.96
N GLU A 18 -39.74 -12.77 6.72
CA GLU A 18 -39.67 -13.60 5.51
C GLU A 18 -38.23 -14.04 5.20
N VAL A 19 -37.22 -13.34 5.74
CA VAL A 19 -35.81 -13.74 5.63
C VAL A 19 -35.54 -14.95 6.55
N LYS A 20 -35.64 -16.15 5.96
CA LYS A 20 -35.33 -17.43 6.61
C LYS A 20 -33.91 -17.91 6.29
N GLY A 21 -33.43 -18.92 7.03
CA GLY A 21 -32.15 -19.57 6.80
C GLY A 21 -31.26 -19.61 8.03
N SER A 22 -29.97 -19.87 7.82
CA SER A 22 -28.98 -19.83 8.89
C SER A 22 -28.83 -18.43 9.46
N VAL A 23 -28.29 -18.31 10.68
CA VAL A 23 -27.97 -17.01 11.30
C VAL A 23 -27.16 -16.13 10.34
N MET A 24 -26.13 -16.69 9.70
CA MET A 24 -25.30 -15.95 8.75
C MET A 24 -26.10 -15.46 7.54
N THR A 25 -26.95 -16.31 6.97
CA THR A 25 -27.79 -15.93 5.81
C THR A 25 -28.69 -14.76 6.17
N ARG A 26 -29.38 -14.87 7.32
CA ARG A 26 -30.29 -13.82 7.80
C ARG A 26 -29.53 -12.52 8.08
N ALA A 27 -28.39 -12.60 8.76
CA ALA A 27 -27.57 -11.43 9.07
C ALA A 27 -27.08 -10.71 7.82
N VAL A 28 -26.56 -11.44 6.82
CA VAL A 28 -26.08 -10.85 5.56
C VAL A 28 -27.21 -10.23 4.76
N VAL A 29 -28.33 -10.94 4.59
CA VAL A 29 -29.47 -10.44 3.80
C VAL A 29 -30.08 -9.20 4.44
N LEU A 30 -30.30 -9.21 5.77
CA LEU A 30 -30.80 -8.04 6.48
C LEU A 30 -29.81 -6.87 6.45
N LEU A 31 -28.51 -7.15 6.61
CA LEU A 31 -27.49 -6.11 6.47
C LEU A 31 -27.52 -5.49 5.08
N PHE A 32 -27.55 -6.29 4.01
CA PHE A 32 -27.60 -5.77 2.64
C PHE A 32 -28.89 -5.02 2.34
N LYS A 33 -30.03 -5.50 2.85
CA LYS A 33 -31.31 -4.79 2.74
C LYS A 33 -31.25 -3.38 3.34
N TYR A 34 -30.57 -3.23 4.48
CA TYR A 34 -30.57 -1.96 5.21
C TYR A 34 -29.31 -1.11 5.04
N ILE A 35 -28.20 -1.62 4.47
CA ILE A 35 -26.91 -0.90 4.56
C ILE A 35 -26.91 0.46 3.86
N LEU A 36 -27.72 0.62 2.82
CA LEU A 36 -27.91 1.88 2.11
C LEU A 36 -29.10 2.69 2.64
N GLU A 37 -29.83 2.15 3.61
CA GLU A 37 -31.05 2.75 4.15
C GLU A 37 -30.76 3.52 5.45
N PRO A 38 -31.43 4.67 5.68
CA PRO A 38 -31.28 5.43 6.93
C PRO A 38 -31.63 4.64 8.20
N GLU A 39 -32.46 3.61 8.05
CA GLU A 39 -32.95 2.76 9.15
C GLU A 39 -31.93 1.72 9.63
N LEU A 40 -30.77 1.58 8.97
CA LEU A 40 -29.70 0.65 9.35
C LEU A 40 -29.37 0.69 10.83
N ARG A 41 -29.21 1.90 11.38
CA ARG A 41 -28.85 2.09 12.79
C ARG A 41 -29.89 1.52 13.74
N LYS A 42 -31.16 1.56 13.37
CA LYS A 42 -32.26 1.01 14.18
C LYS A 42 -32.34 -0.51 14.06
N LYS A 43 -31.98 -1.07 12.90
CA LYS A 43 -32.02 -2.52 12.61
C LYS A 43 -30.79 -3.29 13.04
N LEU A 44 -29.65 -2.62 13.21
CA LEU A 44 -28.39 -3.24 13.63
C LEU A 44 -28.48 -4.05 14.93
N PRO A 45 -29.13 -3.57 16.01
CA PRO A 45 -29.33 -4.38 17.21
C PRO A 45 -30.07 -5.69 16.94
N ASP A 46 -31.08 -5.69 16.07
CA ASP A 46 -31.80 -6.91 15.69
C ASP A 46 -30.89 -7.86 14.91
N ILE A 47 -30.08 -7.34 13.98
CA ILE A 47 -29.09 -8.12 13.23
C ILE A 47 -28.03 -8.72 14.16
N PHE A 48 -27.53 -7.94 15.13
CA PHE A 48 -26.58 -8.42 16.13
C PHE A 48 -27.19 -9.50 17.02
N SER A 49 -28.46 -9.36 17.42
CA SER A 49 -29.13 -10.34 18.28
C SER A 49 -29.18 -11.74 17.66
N LEU A 50 -29.12 -11.86 16.33
CA LEU A 50 -29.04 -13.15 15.64
C LEU A 50 -27.79 -13.96 16.04
N PHE A 51 -26.72 -13.28 16.46
CA PHE A 51 -25.46 -13.89 16.89
C PHE A 51 -25.43 -14.26 18.38
N LYS A 52 -26.51 -14.00 19.13
CA LYS A 52 -26.56 -14.25 20.58
C LYS A 52 -26.33 -15.73 20.92
N ASP A 53 -26.95 -16.62 20.17
CA ASP A 53 -26.87 -18.07 20.40
C ASP A 53 -25.68 -18.72 19.66
N LEU A 54 -24.90 -17.93 18.91
CA LEU A 54 -23.63 -18.36 18.33
C LEU A 54 -22.51 -18.19 19.36
N GLU A 55 -22.61 -18.93 20.47
CA GLU A 55 -21.53 -19.11 21.44
C GLU A 55 -20.33 -19.80 20.79
N GLU A 56 -19.13 -19.31 21.15
CA GLU A 56 -17.72 -19.77 21.01
C GLU A 56 -17.27 -20.68 19.85
N SER A 57 -18.16 -21.10 18.94
CA SER A 57 -17.78 -21.78 17.71
C SER A 57 -16.94 -20.81 16.90
N LYS A 58 -15.76 -21.28 16.50
CA LYS A 58 -14.81 -20.52 15.68
C LYS A 58 -15.51 -19.87 14.47
N THR A 59 -16.46 -20.58 13.88
CA THR A 59 -17.27 -20.13 12.74
C THR A 59 -18.19 -18.96 13.08
N GLY A 60 -18.90 -18.98 14.21
CA GLY A 60 -19.80 -17.89 14.60
C GLY A 60 -19.06 -16.58 14.90
N LEU A 61 -17.88 -16.68 15.52
CA LEU A 61 -16.99 -15.53 15.74
C LEU A 61 -16.47 -14.95 14.42
N GLN A 62 -16.06 -15.81 13.48
CA GLN A 62 -15.60 -15.38 12.15
C GLN A 62 -16.69 -14.66 11.35
N TYR A 63 -17.93 -15.13 11.43
CA TYR A 63 -19.06 -14.46 10.76
C TYR A 63 -19.35 -13.09 11.36
N PHE A 64 -19.32 -12.97 12.69
CA PHE A 64 -19.49 -11.69 13.34
C PHE A 64 -18.35 -10.72 12.99
N GLU A 65 -17.08 -11.17 13.06
CA GLU A 65 -15.93 -10.37 12.62
C GLU A 65 -16.07 -9.89 11.17
N SER A 66 -16.55 -10.76 10.27
CA SER A 66 -16.78 -10.40 8.87
C SER A 66 -17.85 -9.32 8.71
N LEU A 67 -18.94 -9.42 9.48
CA LEU A 67 -20.01 -8.42 9.49
C LEU A 67 -19.53 -7.06 10.01
N ILE A 68 -18.77 -7.06 11.11
CA ILE A 68 -18.19 -5.82 11.67
C ILE A 68 -17.20 -5.20 10.69
N ARG A 69 -16.31 -5.99 10.09
CA ARG A 69 -15.37 -5.51 9.07
C ARG A 69 -16.10 -4.84 7.91
N TYR A 70 -17.20 -5.44 7.45
CA TYR A 70 -18.01 -4.88 6.37
C TYR A 70 -18.68 -3.56 6.78
N LEU A 71 -19.27 -3.49 7.98
CA LEU A 71 -19.84 -2.24 8.50
C LEU A 71 -18.80 -1.13 8.55
N LEU A 72 -17.65 -1.37 9.20
CA LEU A 72 -16.59 -0.36 9.35
C LEU A 72 -16.00 0.10 8.01
N SER A 73 -16.07 -0.75 6.97
CA SER A 73 -15.53 -0.42 5.65
C SER A 73 -16.53 0.33 4.76
N ASN A 74 -17.84 0.24 5.03
CA ASN A 74 -18.88 0.74 4.12
C ASN A 74 -19.83 1.75 4.77
N THR A 75 -19.61 2.10 6.04
CA THR A 75 -20.46 3.01 6.80
C THR A 75 -19.62 3.88 7.72
N GLU A 76 -20.15 5.03 8.12
CA GLU A 76 -19.48 5.98 9.01
C GLU A 76 -19.91 5.79 10.48
N PHE A 77 -20.06 4.54 10.92
CA PHE A 77 -20.40 4.28 12.32
C PHE A 77 -19.24 4.58 13.26
N GLU A 78 -19.54 5.31 14.33
CA GLU A 78 -18.64 5.46 15.47
C GLU A 78 -18.43 4.10 16.18
N LEU A 79 -17.18 3.77 16.46
CA LEU A 79 -16.79 2.47 17.06
C LEU A 79 -17.50 2.22 18.39
N ASN A 80 -17.59 3.26 19.22
CA ASN A 80 -18.23 3.16 20.54
C ASN A 80 -19.73 2.91 20.44
N ASP A 81 -20.39 3.39 19.38
CA ASP A 81 -21.81 3.14 19.15
C ASP A 81 -22.05 1.69 18.74
N LEU A 82 -21.24 1.17 17.82
CA LEU A 82 -21.30 -0.24 17.43
C LEU A 82 -21.00 -1.16 18.62
N LYS A 83 -19.98 -0.82 19.42
CA LYS A 83 -19.69 -1.51 20.68
C LYS A 83 -20.93 -1.52 21.58
N ALA A 84 -21.52 -0.36 21.87
CA ALA A 84 -22.69 -0.26 22.74
C ALA A 84 -23.88 -1.07 22.23
N MET A 85 -24.14 -1.05 20.91
CA MET A 85 -25.19 -1.86 20.28
C MET A 85 -24.93 -3.36 20.44
N ALA A 86 -23.69 -3.81 20.21
CA ALA A 86 -23.32 -5.22 20.35
C ALA A 86 -23.37 -5.70 21.80
N VAL A 87 -22.92 -4.88 22.75
CA VAL A 87 -23.02 -5.17 24.19
C VAL A 87 -24.47 -5.34 24.61
N LYS A 88 -25.35 -4.44 24.15
CA LYS A 88 -26.77 -4.49 24.48
C LYS A 88 -27.50 -5.67 23.81
N ALA A 89 -27.15 -5.98 22.57
CA ALA A 89 -27.82 -7.01 21.79
C ALA A 89 -27.33 -8.43 22.10
N ILE A 90 -26.06 -8.58 22.50
CA ILE A 90 -25.39 -9.86 22.69
C ILE A 90 -24.73 -9.93 24.07
N ASP A 91 -23.50 -9.42 24.21
CA ASP A 91 -22.69 -9.45 25.43
C ASP A 91 -21.44 -8.53 25.32
N GLU A 92 -20.72 -8.40 26.43
CA GLU A 92 -19.48 -7.60 26.51
C GLU A 92 -18.36 -8.13 25.62
N LYS A 93 -18.21 -9.46 25.49
CA LYS A 93 -17.19 -10.10 24.65
C LYS A 93 -17.33 -9.70 23.18
N LYS A 94 -18.55 -9.61 22.65
CA LYS A 94 -18.81 -9.16 21.27
C LYS A 94 -18.55 -7.68 21.09
N GLY A 95 -18.81 -6.86 22.12
CA GLY A 95 -18.41 -5.46 22.13
C GLY A 95 -16.89 -5.29 22.03
N ASP A 96 -16.12 -6.07 22.78
CA ASP A 96 -14.65 -6.03 22.73
C ASP A 96 -14.09 -6.59 21.41
N LEU A 97 -14.74 -7.59 20.82
CA LEU A 97 -14.39 -8.09 19.49
C LEU A 97 -14.46 -6.99 18.43
N ILE A 98 -15.42 -6.07 18.51
CA ILE A 98 -15.49 -4.91 17.60
C ILE A 98 -14.25 -4.04 17.71
N MET A 99 -13.80 -3.76 18.95
CA MET A 99 -12.59 -2.97 19.19
C MET A 99 -11.35 -3.66 18.61
N SER A 100 -11.20 -4.96 18.87
CA SER A 100 -10.08 -5.75 18.32
C SER A 100 -10.09 -5.79 16.78
N VAL A 101 -11.27 -5.88 16.15
CA VAL A 101 -11.38 -5.84 14.68
C VAL A 101 -10.98 -4.48 14.14
N ALA A 102 -11.39 -3.39 14.80
CA ALA A 102 -11.00 -2.04 14.43
C ALA A 102 -9.49 -1.82 14.57
N GLU A 103 -8.88 -2.25 15.68
CA GLU A 103 -7.43 -2.18 15.89
C GLU A 103 -6.66 -2.93 14.79
N ARG A 104 -7.11 -4.15 14.44
CA ARG A 104 -6.50 -4.92 13.34
C ARG A 104 -6.61 -4.20 12.00
N LEU A 105 -7.74 -3.55 11.70
CA LEU A 105 -7.92 -2.77 10.48
C LEU A 105 -6.95 -1.58 10.42
N VAL A 106 -6.78 -0.86 11.53
CA VAL A 106 -5.81 0.24 11.63
C VAL A 106 -4.39 -0.26 11.41
N GLN A 107 -3.99 -1.36 12.06
CA GLN A 107 -2.67 -1.95 11.89
C GLN A 107 -2.41 -2.41 10.45
N GLN A 108 -3.41 -3.05 9.81
CA GLN A 108 -3.33 -3.43 8.39
C GLN A 108 -3.16 -2.21 7.49
N GLY A 109 -3.86 -1.11 7.76
CA GLY A 109 -3.71 0.14 7.02
C GLY A 109 -2.31 0.75 7.15
N ILE A 110 -1.75 0.76 8.37
CA ILE A 110 -0.38 1.25 8.63
C ILE A 110 0.65 0.38 7.90
N GLU A 111 0.54 -0.94 8.01
CA GLU A 111 1.46 -1.87 7.35
C GLU A 111 1.43 -1.72 5.83
N GLN A 112 0.23 -1.67 5.23
CA GLN A 112 0.06 -1.44 3.80
C GLN A 112 0.62 -0.09 3.37
N GLY A 113 0.34 0.97 4.14
CA GLY A 113 0.86 2.32 3.87
C GLY A 113 2.39 2.37 3.92
N MET A 114 3.01 1.69 4.88
CA MET A 114 4.48 1.60 4.98
C MET A 114 5.08 0.86 3.78
N ILE A 115 4.50 -0.29 3.39
CA ILE A 115 4.97 -1.06 2.24
C ILE A 115 4.87 -0.23 0.95
N GLN A 116 3.72 0.43 0.73
CA GLN A 116 3.52 1.29 -0.43
C GLN A 116 4.49 2.48 -0.43
N GLY A 117 4.70 3.12 0.72
CA GLY A 117 5.64 4.23 0.87
C GLY A 117 7.09 3.83 0.57
N ILE A 118 7.52 2.66 1.05
CA ILE A 118 8.87 2.14 0.75
C ILE A 118 9.04 1.83 -0.74
N ASP A 119 8.05 1.18 -1.37
CA ASP A 119 8.12 0.86 -2.79
C ASP A 119 8.16 2.12 -3.66
N LEU A 120 7.30 3.10 -3.35
CA LEU A 120 7.28 4.39 -4.05
C LEU A 120 8.60 5.14 -3.85
N GLY A 121 9.07 5.29 -2.61
CA GLY A 121 10.32 5.99 -2.31
C GLY A 121 11.54 5.32 -2.94
N ARG A 122 11.57 3.99 -3.02
CA ARG A 122 12.64 3.27 -3.74
C ARG A 122 12.59 3.51 -5.24
N LYS A 123 11.41 3.56 -5.85
CA LYS A 123 11.25 3.84 -7.29
C LYS A 123 11.68 5.26 -7.62
N GLU A 124 11.19 6.23 -6.84
CA GLU A 124 11.53 7.65 -6.99
C GLU A 124 13.03 7.88 -6.77
N GLY A 125 13.59 7.42 -5.65
CA GLY A 125 15.02 7.59 -5.37
C GLY A 125 15.94 6.92 -6.39
N LYS A 126 15.52 5.78 -6.98
CA LYS A 126 16.27 5.16 -8.09
C LYS A 126 16.17 5.97 -9.38
N GLN A 127 15.03 6.61 -9.64
CA GLN A 127 14.85 7.46 -10.81
C GLN A 127 15.65 8.75 -10.67
N GLU A 128 15.53 9.44 -9.54
CA GLU A 128 16.28 10.67 -9.22
C GLU A 128 17.78 10.40 -9.26
N GLY A 129 18.26 9.37 -8.55
CA GLY A 129 19.69 9.02 -8.56
C GLY A 129 20.23 8.67 -9.95
N ARG A 130 19.40 8.08 -10.83
CA ARG A 130 19.78 7.86 -12.25
C ARG A 130 19.85 9.15 -13.05
N GLN A 131 18.92 10.07 -12.82
CA GLN A 131 18.91 11.37 -13.50
C GLN A 131 20.12 12.20 -13.06
N GLU A 132 20.40 12.29 -11.76
CA GLU A 132 21.56 12.99 -11.21
C GLU A 132 22.87 12.40 -11.72
N ALA A 133 23.03 11.07 -11.66
CA ALA A 133 24.24 10.41 -12.17
C ALA A 133 24.43 10.63 -13.67
N MET A 134 23.35 10.64 -14.46
CA MET A 134 23.41 10.92 -15.89
C MET A 134 23.82 12.38 -16.17
N GLN A 135 23.26 13.33 -15.41
CA GLN A 135 23.63 14.75 -15.52
C GLN A 135 25.10 14.98 -15.16
N GLN A 136 25.55 14.42 -14.03
CA GLN A 136 26.95 14.48 -13.60
C GLN A 136 27.89 13.87 -14.65
N GLY A 137 27.55 12.68 -15.16
CA GLY A 137 28.34 12.02 -16.20
C GLY A 137 28.43 12.82 -17.49
N ILE A 138 27.34 13.45 -17.93
CA ILE A 138 27.34 14.33 -19.10
C ILE A 138 28.21 15.56 -18.84
N SER A 139 28.07 16.21 -17.68
CA SER A 139 28.89 17.38 -17.31
C SER A 139 30.37 17.05 -17.36
N LEU A 140 30.79 15.99 -16.67
CA LEU A 140 32.19 15.57 -16.62
C LEU A 140 32.77 15.28 -18.01
N VAL A 141 31.98 14.66 -18.90
CA VAL A 141 32.40 14.42 -20.29
C VAL A 141 32.60 15.73 -21.06
N LEU A 142 31.69 16.70 -20.90
CA LEU A 142 31.81 18.01 -21.52
C LEU A 142 33.04 18.75 -20.99
N ASP A 143 33.25 18.78 -19.67
CA ASP A 143 34.39 19.46 -19.03
C ASP A 143 35.73 18.88 -19.49
N ILE A 144 35.82 17.55 -19.66
CA ILE A 144 37.01 16.87 -20.20
C ILE A 144 37.29 17.34 -21.62
N PHE A 145 36.27 17.40 -22.47
CA PHE A 145 36.44 17.82 -23.87
C PHE A 145 36.68 19.31 -24.02
N ASP A 146 36.12 20.14 -23.15
CA ASP A 146 36.40 21.58 -23.13
C ASP A 146 37.83 21.86 -22.67
N LYS A 147 38.33 21.12 -21.67
CA LYS A 147 39.68 21.32 -21.13
C LYS A 147 40.79 20.76 -22.04
N PHE A 148 40.59 19.56 -22.60
CA PHE A 148 41.66 18.85 -23.34
C PHE A 148 41.41 18.73 -24.85
N GLY A 149 40.24 19.14 -25.34
CA GLY A 149 39.79 18.92 -26.72
C GLY A 149 39.39 17.47 -26.99
N GLN A 150 38.78 17.21 -28.15
CA GLN A 150 38.28 15.89 -28.55
C GLN A 150 39.36 14.97 -29.15
N ASN A 151 40.55 14.95 -28.56
CA ASN A 151 41.67 14.11 -29.01
C ASN A 151 41.51 12.63 -28.57
N ASN A 152 42.39 11.75 -29.07
CA ASN A 152 42.31 10.31 -28.78
C ASN A 152 42.44 9.98 -27.29
N LYS A 153 43.28 10.71 -26.52
CA LYS A 153 43.44 10.48 -25.08
C LYS A 153 42.20 10.88 -24.30
N ALA A 154 41.62 12.04 -24.59
CA ALA A 154 40.35 12.45 -23.98
C ALA A 154 39.22 11.44 -24.25
N LYS A 155 39.15 10.89 -25.47
CA LYS A 155 38.19 9.81 -25.80
C LYS A 155 38.44 8.53 -25.02
N ILE A 156 39.70 8.15 -24.80
CA ILE A 156 40.08 7.01 -23.95
C ILE A 156 39.61 7.25 -22.51
N ILE A 157 39.86 8.43 -21.94
CA ILE A 157 39.43 8.78 -20.59
C ILE A 157 37.90 8.69 -20.44
N VAL A 158 37.15 9.25 -21.38
CA VAL A 158 35.67 9.16 -21.38
C VAL A 158 35.21 7.70 -21.44
N SER A 159 35.92 6.84 -22.19
CA SER A 159 35.59 5.40 -22.25
C SER A 159 35.85 4.67 -20.92
N MET A 160 36.85 5.10 -20.14
CA MET A 160 37.10 4.56 -18.79
C MET A 160 35.97 4.99 -17.84
N ILE A 161 35.58 6.27 -17.87
CA ILE A 161 34.54 6.85 -16.99
C ILE A 161 33.17 6.22 -17.22
N LYS A 162 32.80 5.89 -18.46
CA LYS A 162 31.52 5.24 -18.79
C LYS A 162 31.26 3.92 -18.03
N ASN A 163 32.31 3.26 -17.54
CA ASN A 163 32.21 2.00 -16.82
C ASN A 163 32.29 2.17 -15.29
N ILE A 164 32.34 3.41 -14.78
CA ILE A 164 32.39 3.71 -13.35
C ILE A 164 30.96 3.91 -12.84
N TYR A 165 30.54 3.04 -11.93
CA TYR A 165 29.22 3.11 -11.27
C TYR A 165 29.28 3.71 -9.86
N ASP A 166 30.49 3.97 -9.35
CA ASP A 166 30.71 4.53 -8.02
C ASP A 166 30.74 6.06 -8.06
N SER A 167 29.79 6.69 -7.38
CA SER A 167 29.63 8.16 -7.35
C SER A 167 30.82 8.85 -6.68
N ASP A 168 31.41 8.25 -5.63
CA ASP A 168 32.58 8.81 -4.96
C ASP A 168 33.80 8.85 -5.87
N THR A 169 34.00 7.81 -6.68
CA THR A 169 35.05 7.76 -7.69
C THR A 169 34.84 8.83 -8.76
N LEU A 170 33.61 9.01 -9.27
CA LEU A 170 33.30 10.07 -10.25
C LEU A 170 33.57 11.47 -9.67
N ASN A 171 33.16 11.72 -8.43
CA ASN A 171 33.41 12.98 -7.73
C ASN A 171 34.92 13.24 -7.50
N GLN A 172 35.71 12.18 -7.26
CA GLN A 172 37.15 12.30 -7.16
C GLN A 172 37.79 12.64 -8.51
N ILE A 173 37.31 12.02 -9.60
CA ILE A 173 37.78 12.30 -10.96
C ILE A 173 37.50 13.77 -11.33
N GLU A 174 36.30 14.26 -11.04
CA GLU A 174 35.91 15.66 -11.28
C GLU A 174 36.83 16.64 -10.52
N LYS A 175 37.07 16.42 -9.22
CA LYS A 175 38.01 17.23 -8.42
C LYS A 175 39.45 17.19 -8.92
N LYS A 176 39.85 16.10 -9.59
CA LYS A 176 41.19 15.97 -10.18
C LYS A 176 41.28 16.66 -11.53
N LEU A 177 40.21 16.65 -12.32
CA LEU A 177 40.13 17.34 -13.61
C LEU A 177 40.43 18.83 -13.45
N GLU A 178 39.85 19.47 -12.43
CA GLU A 178 40.09 20.88 -12.12
C GLU A 178 41.57 21.21 -11.90
N LYS A 179 42.33 20.28 -11.30
CA LYS A 179 43.71 20.49 -10.84
C LYS A 179 44.78 19.99 -11.80
N THR A 180 44.40 19.36 -12.91
CA THR A 180 45.33 18.73 -13.84
C THR A 180 45.21 19.34 -15.23
N ASP A 181 46.33 19.86 -15.76
CA ASP A 181 46.36 20.54 -17.07
C ASP A 181 46.88 19.66 -18.21
N SER A 182 47.55 18.55 -17.89
CA SER A 182 47.99 17.56 -18.87
C SER A 182 46.98 16.43 -19.02
N VAL A 183 46.53 16.18 -20.24
CA VAL A 183 45.64 15.04 -20.56
C VAL A 183 46.31 13.70 -20.25
N GLU A 184 47.64 13.59 -20.40
CA GLU A 184 48.42 12.40 -20.07
C GLU A 184 48.48 12.11 -18.57
N GLU A 185 48.62 13.16 -17.77
CA GLU A 185 48.59 13.04 -16.31
C GLU A 185 47.19 12.66 -15.84
N PHE A 186 46.16 13.30 -16.42
CA PHE A 186 44.77 13.02 -16.08
C PHE A 186 44.36 11.58 -16.44
N GLU A 187 44.78 11.07 -17.59
CA GLU A 187 44.57 9.67 -17.99
C GLU A 187 45.12 8.67 -16.96
N LYS A 188 46.34 8.92 -16.46
CA LYS A 188 46.95 8.07 -15.43
C LYS A 188 46.20 8.13 -14.10
N ILE A 189 45.65 9.30 -13.74
CA ILE A 189 44.84 9.47 -12.54
C ILE A 189 43.54 8.67 -12.67
N VAL A 190 42.82 8.84 -13.78
CA VAL A 190 41.56 8.12 -14.02
C VAL A 190 41.79 6.61 -14.04
N PHE A 191 42.84 6.12 -14.72
CA PHE A 191 43.20 4.70 -14.73
C PHE A 191 43.48 4.11 -13.33
N LYS A 192 44.04 4.92 -12.42
CA LYS A 192 44.28 4.48 -11.03
C LYS A 192 43.00 4.44 -10.21
N LEU A 193 42.09 5.38 -10.44
CA LEU A 193 40.82 5.49 -9.72
C LEU A 193 39.75 4.52 -10.25
N SER A 194 39.87 4.08 -11.50
CA SER A 194 38.93 3.15 -12.15
C SER A 194 39.28 1.66 -11.97
N LYS A 195 40.25 1.34 -11.10
CA LYS A 195 40.66 -0.04 -10.76
C LYS A 195 39.96 -0.50 -9.49
#